data_AF-A0AAE6WSZ6-F1
#
_entry.id   AF-A0AAE6WSZ6-F1
#
_cell.length_a   1.000
_cell.length_b   1.000
_cell.length_c   1.000
_cell.angle_alpha   90.00
_cell.angle_beta   90.00
_cell.angle_gamma   90.00
#
_symmetry.space_group_name_H-M   'P 1'
#
loop_
_entity.id
_entity.type
_entity.pdbx_description
1 polymer ?
#
loop_
_entity_poly.entity_id
_entity_poly.type
_entity_poly.pdbx_seq_one_letter_code
_entity_poly.pdbx_strand_id
1 'polypeptide(L)'
;MERIGFVMKEARISKGISLTDIHQKTNIPLSYLEAIEQEEFSKIPHQVYVQGFVKSYASVLKLDVSAYMDQLPKPEPSAPPNYITHQRKWKLGSFFFSGTGFCQLLVVIFMLFIAGVTYMGFRM
;
A
#
# COMPACT_ATOMS: atom_id res chain seq x y z
N MET A 1 -14.36 -6.62 -28.62
CA MET A 1 -13.76 -6.15 -27.35
C MET A 1 -13.78 -7.32 -26.39
N GLU A 2 -12.62 -7.68 -25.85
CA GLU A 2 -12.52 -8.75 -24.87
C GLU A 2 -13.01 -8.25 -23.51
N ARG A 3 -13.82 -9.07 -22.84
CA ARG A 3 -14.46 -8.76 -21.56
C ARG A 3 -13.50 -9.03 -20.41
N ILE A 4 -13.38 -8.11 -19.45
CA ILE A 4 -12.41 -8.23 -18.35
C ILE A 4 -12.63 -9.52 -17.54
N GLY A 5 -13.89 -9.90 -17.32
CA GLY A 5 -14.22 -11.13 -16.59
C GLY A 5 -13.68 -12.38 -17.27
N PHE A 6 -13.73 -12.43 -18.60
CA PHE A 6 -13.19 -13.52 -19.40
C PHE A 6 -11.66 -13.58 -19.33
N VAL A 7 -10.98 -12.44 -19.50
CA VAL A 7 -9.51 -12.36 -19.42
C VAL A 7 -9.01 -12.85 -18.06
N MET A 8 -9.66 -12.42 -16.97
CA MET A 8 -9.28 -12.82 -15.62
C MET A 8 -9.49 -14.31 -15.38
N LYS A 9 -10.61 -14.88 -15.88
CA LYS A 9 -10.89 -16.30 -15.80
C LYS A 9 -9.87 -17.15 -16.54
N GLU A 10 -9.54 -16.78 -17.79
CA GLU A 10 -8.52 -17.47 -18.58
C GLU A 10 -7.14 -17.41 -17.93
N ALA A 11 -6.76 -16.23 -17.42
CA ALA A 11 -5.50 -16.04 -16.70
C ALA A 11 -5.45 -16.87 -15.40
N ARG A 12 -6.58 -17.05 -14.71
CA ARG A 12 -6.67 -17.92 -13.53
C ARG A 12 -6.52 -19.39 -13.91
N ILE A 13 -7.26 -19.86 -14.91
CA ILE A 13 -7.27 -21.27 -15.35
C ILE A 13 -5.89 -21.67 -15.87
N SER A 14 -5.27 -20.84 -16.71
CA SER A 14 -3.92 -21.09 -17.26
C SER A 14 -2.83 -21.20 -16.18
N LYS A 15 -3.04 -20.57 -15.01
CA LYS A 15 -2.14 -20.66 -13.85
C LYS A 15 -2.50 -21.77 -12.88
N GLY A 16 -3.59 -22.50 -13.12
CA GLY A 16 -4.07 -23.55 -12.21
C GLY A 16 -4.50 -23.04 -10.84
N ILE A 17 -4.88 -21.77 -10.72
CA ILE A 17 -5.28 -21.14 -9.46
C ILE A 17 -6.79 -21.35 -9.26
N SER A 18 -7.22 -21.81 -8.08
CA SER A 18 -8.65 -21.92 -7.76
C SER A 18 -9.23 -20.58 -7.29
N LEU A 19 -10.55 -20.42 -7.40
CA LEU A 19 -11.24 -19.27 -6.79
C LEU A 19 -11.04 -19.24 -5.27
N THR A 20 -10.94 -20.42 -4.63
CA THR A 20 -10.64 -20.56 -3.20
C THR A 20 -9.27 -19.97 -2.85
N ASP A 21 -8.25 -20.19 -3.68
CA ASP A 21 -6.92 -19.61 -3.43
C ASP A 21 -6.92 -18.09 -3.54
N ILE A 22 -7.69 -17.55 -4.49
CA ILE A 22 -7.85 -16.09 -4.63
C ILE A 22 -8.63 -15.53 -3.44
N HIS A 23 -9.69 -16.20 -3.02
CA HIS A 23 -10.44 -15.85 -1.82
C HIS A 23 -9.51 -15.80 -0.60
N GLN A 24 -8.69 -16.83 -0.37
CA GLN A 24 -7.74 -16.85 0.75
C GLN A 24 -6.71 -15.71 0.71
N LYS A 25 -6.25 -15.32 -0.49
CA LYS A 25 -5.25 -14.25 -0.65
C LYS A 25 -5.84 -12.85 -0.57
N THR A 26 -7.09 -12.67 -0.98
CA THR A 26 -7.71 -11.34 -1.15
C THR A 26 -8.80 -11.05 -0.13
N ASN A 27 -9.28 -12.06 0.58
CA ASN A 27 -10.50 -12.04 1.41
C ASN A 27 -11.77 -11.61 0.65
N ILE A 28 -11.76 -11.67 -0.68
CA ILE A 28 -12.95 -11.39 -1.49
C ILE A 28 -13.83 -12.64 -1.50
N PRO A 29 -15.11 -12.56 -1.12
CA PRO A 29 -16.03 -13.70 -1.16
C PRO A 29 -16.05 -14.40 -2.52
N LEU A 30 -16.12 -15.74 -2.52
CA LEU A 30 -16.15 -16.55 -3.74
C LEU A 30 -17.24 -16.09 -4.73
N SER A 31 -18.44 -15.81 -4.21
CA SER A 31 -19.57 -15.31 -5.00
C SER A 31 -19.27 -14.01 -5.74
N TYR A 32 -18.42 -13.14 -5.18
CA TYR A 32 -18.01 -11.90 -5.84
C TYR A 32 -16.91 -12.12 -6.87
N LEU A 33 -16.00 -13.09 -6.63
CA LEU A 33 -15.01 -13.48 -7.64
C LEU A 33 -15.70 -14.11 -8.86
N GLU A 34 -16.70 -14.96 -8.65
CA GLU A 34 -17.55 -15.51 -9.71
C GLU A 34 -18.31 -14.40 -10.45
N ALA A 35 -18.90 -13.45 -9.71
CA ALA A 35 -19.57 -12.31 -10.31
C ALA A 35 -18.62 -11.44 -11.15
N ILE A 36 -17.34 -11.30 -10.76
CA ILE A 36 -16.33 -10.59 -11.56
C ILE A 36 -16.04 -11.35 -12.86
N GLU A 37 -15.85 -12.68 -12.80
CA GLU A 37 -15.62 -13.50 -14.00
C GLU A 37 -16.82 -13.52 -14.96
N GLN A 38 -18.04 -13.37 -14.42
CA GLN A 38 -19.30 -13.32 -15.18
C GLN A 38 -19.73 -11.89 -15.54
N GLU A 39 -19.00 -10.87 -15.09
CA GLU A 39 -19.34 -9.44 -15.18
C GLU A 39 -20.73 -9.07 -14.62
N GLU A 40 -21.17 -9.82 -13.62
CA GLU A 40 -22.41 -9.57 -12.87
C GLU A 40 -22.15 -8.62 -11.69
N PHE A 41 -21.58 -7.45 -11.98
CA PHE A 41 -21.19 -6.47 -10.96
C PHE A 41 -22.36 -6.00 -10.08
N SER A 42 -23.60 -6.12 -10.56
CA SER A 42 -24.82 -5.83 -9.81
C SER A 42 -25.01 -6.71 -8.56
N LYS A 43 -24.35 -7.88 -8.50
CA LYS A 43 -24.35 -8.75 -7.30
C LYS A 43 -23.45 -8.22 -6.19
N ILE A 44 -22.58 -7.25 -6.49
CA ILE A 44 -21.68 -6.64 -5.51
C ILE A 44 -22.42 -5.45 -4.85
N PRO A 45 -22.58 -5.42 -3.51
CA PRO A 45 -23.49 -4.48 -2.85
C PRO A 45 -23.14 -3.01 -3.07
N HIS A 46 -21.86 -2.69 -3.28
CA HIS A 46 -21.43 -1.33 -3.57
C HIS A 46 -20.45 -1.33 -4.74
N GLN A 47 -20.78 -0.56 -5.78
CA GLN A 47 -19.98 -0.48 -7.01
C GLN A 47 -18.55 0.05 -6.76
N VAL A 48 -18.35 0.84 -5.70
CA VAL A 48 -17.01 1.29 -5.24
C VAL A 48 -16.04 0.14 -5.01
N TYR A 49 -16.53 -1.06 -4.66
CA TYR A 49 -15.68 -2.21 -4.40
C TYR A 49 -15.23 -2.92 -5.67
N VAL A 50 -15.96 -2.79 -6.78
CA VAL A 50 -15.68 -3.53 -8.02
C VAL A 50 -14.25 -3.26 -8.49
N GLN A 51 -13.86 -1.99 -8.59
CA GLN A 51 -12.51 -1.62 -9.03
C GLN A 51 -11.42 -2.13 -8.07
N GLY A 52 -11.68 -2.07 -6.76
CA GLY A 52 -10.75 -2.59 -5.75
C GLY A 52 -10.58 -4.10 -5.83
N PHE A 53 -11.68 -4.83 -6.01
CA PHE A 53 -11.68 -6.29 -6.15
C PHE A 53 -10.99 -6.74 -7.42
N VAL A 54 -11.27 -6.08 -8.56
CA VAL A 54 -10.59 -6.37 -9.83
C VAL A 54 -9.09 -6.16 -9.70
N LYS A 55 -8.64 -5.04 -9.10
CA LYS A 55 -7.21 -4.78 -8.88
C LYS A 55 -6.56 -5.81 -7.96
N SER A 56 -7.21 -6.16 -6.86
CA SER A 56 -6.69 -7.15 -5.90
C SER A 56 -6.59 -8.54 -6.54
N TYR A 57 -7.61 -8.96 -7.28
CA TYR A 57 -7.61 -10.22 -8.00
C TYR A 57 -6.54 -10.23 -9.12
N ALA A 58 -6.47 -9.18 -9.94
CA ALA A 58 -5.43 -9.05 -10.97
C ALA A 58 -4.00 -9.08 -10.39
N SER A 59 -3.79 -8.51 -9.20
CA SER A 59 -2.52 -8.58 -8.47
C SER A 59 -2.11 -10.02 -8.13
N VAL A 60 -3.06 -10.84 -7.63
CA VAL A 60 -2.82 -12.27 -7.38
C VAL A 60 -2.46 -13.00 -8.67
N LEU A 61 -3.13 -12.65 -9.78
CA LEU A 61 -2.85 -13.19 -11.09
C LEU A 61 -1.60 -12.60 -11.75
N LYS A 62 -0.94 -11.59 -11.17
CA LYS A 62 0.13 -10.82 -11.84
C LYS A 62 -0.27 -10.40 -13.26
N LEU A 63 -1.51 -9.96 -13.43
CA LEU A 63 -2.12 -9.55 -14.68
C LEU A 63 -2.26 -8.03 -14.68
N ASP A 64 -1.84 -7.36 -15.76
CA ASP A 64 -2.17 -5.95 -15.95
C ASP A 64 -3.56 -5.84 -16.57
N VAL A 65 -4.42 -5.09 -15.86
CA VAL A 65 -5.82 -4.87 -16.21
C VAL A 65 -6.13 -3.39 -16.45
N SER A 66 -5.11 -2.53 -16.49
CA SER A 66 -5.24 -1.08 -16.65
C SER A 66 -6.10 -0.68 -17.86
N ALA A 67 -5.89 -1.35 -19.00
CA ALA A 67 -6.64 -1.13 -20.23
C ALA A 67 -8.14 -1.48 -20.14
N TYR A 68 -8.55 -2.26 -19.14
CA TYR A 68 -9.93 -2.71 -18.95
C TYR A 68 -10.66 -1.94 -17.85
N MET A 69 -9.94 -1.14 -17.05
CA MET A 69 -10.52 -0.42 -15.89
C MET A 69 -11.60 0.58 -16.30
N ASP A 70 -11.49 1.17 -17.49
CA ASP A 70 -12.47 2.12 -18.01
C ASP A 70 -13.82 1.48 -18.35
N GLN A 71 -13.87 0.14 -18.46
CA GLN A 71 -15.09 -0.62 -18.75
C GLN A 71 -15.88 -0.96 -17.47
N LEU A 72 -15.27 -0.80 -16.30
CA LEU A 72 -15.91 -1.13 -15.02
C LEU A 72 -16.91 -0.05 -14.60
N PRO A 73 -17.94 -0.42 -13.81
CA PRO A 73 -18.84 0.55 -13.21
C PRO A 73 -18.03 1.59 -12.42
N LYS A 74 -18.26 2.86 -12.73
CA LYS A 74 -17.67 3.95 -11.97
C LYS A 74 -18.49 4.13 -10.71
N PRO A 75 -17.84 4.27 -9.55
CA PRO A 75 -18.58 4.59 -8.34
C PRO A 75 -19.31 5.92 -8.54
N GLU A 76 -20.64 5.88 -8.38
CA GLU A 76 -21.44 7.08 -8.16
C GLU A 76 -20.82 7.87 -6.98
N PRO A 77 -20.80 9.21 -7.03
CA PRO A 77 -20.40 10.04 -5.90
C PRO A 77 -21.47 9.91 -4.79
N SER A 78 -21.46 8.80 -4.06
CA SER A 78 -22.23 8.66 -2.84
C SER A 78 -21.53 9.46 -1.74
N ALA A 79 -22.31 10.17 -0.93
CA ALA A 79 -21.81 10.87 0.25
C ALA A 79 -20.83 9.95 1.00
N PRO A 80 -19.63 10.44 1.38
CA PRO A 80 -18.55 9.59 1.86
C PRO A 80 -19.08 8.66 2.95
N PRO A 81 -18.94 7.33 2.81
CA PRO A 81 -19.23 6.40 3.89
C PRO A 81 -18.55 6.93 5.16
N ASN A 82 -19.26 6.98 6.28
CA ASN A 82 -18.77 7.56 7.53
C ASN A 82 -17.44 6.90 7.89
N TYR A 83 -16.34 7.53 7.49
CA TYR A 83 -15.04 6.91 7.52
C TYR A 83 -14.59 7.02 8.97
N ILE A 84 -14.67 5.91 9.70
CA ILE A 84 -13.79 5.75 10.84
C ILE A 84 -12.42 5.57 10.21
N THR A 85 -11.71 6.68 9.95
CA THR A 85 -10.27 6.65 9.76
C THR A 85 -9.72 6.01 11.03
N HIS A 86 -9.48 4.71 10.99
CA HIS A 86 -8.34 4.16 11.69
C HIS A 86 -7.15 4.85 11.06
N GLN A 87 -6.84 6.03 11.59
CA GLN A 87 -5.52 6.59 11.49
C GLN A 87 -4.61 5.52 12.05
N ARG A 88 -4.01 4.73 11.17
CA ARG A 88 -2.83 3.96 11.50
C ARG A 88 -1.78 5.05 11.77
N LYS A 89 -1.79 5.58 13.00
CA LYS A 89 -0.64 6.27 13.57
C LYS A 89 0.44 5.21 13.63
N TRP A 90 1.13 5.00 12.52
CA TRP A 90 2.47 4.51 12.59
C TRP A 90 3.20 5.56 13.42
N LYS A 91 3.45 5.26 14.69
CA LYS A 91 4.57 5.86 15.42
C LYS A 91 5.85 5.39 14.72
N LEU A 92 6.08 5.81 13.47
CA LEU A 92 7.35 5.64 12.78
C LEU A 92 8.26 6.85 13.08
N GLY A 93 8.31 7.19 14.37
CA GLY A 93 9.09 8.32 14.90
C GLY A 93 9.62 8.07 16.31
N SER A 94 9.45 6.86 16.85
CA SER A 94 10.16 6.42 18.06
C SER A 94 11.29 5.45 17.71
N PHE A 95 11.98 5.67 16.58
CA PHE A 95 13.12 4.84 16.17
C PHE A 95 14.24 5.56 15.40
N PHE A 96 14.40 6.87 15.55
CA PHE A 96 15.70 7.49 15.27
C PHE A 96 16.33 7.92 16.58
N PHE A 97 16.86 6.90 17.26
CA PHE A 97 18.05 7.00 18.09
C PHE A 97 19.16 7.63 17.23
N SER A 98 19.13 8.96 17.06
CA SER A 98 20.15 9.68 16.31
C SER A 98 21.40 9.68 17.19
N GLY A 99 22.41 8.92 16.76
CA GLY A 99 23.77 8.91 17.31
C GLY A 99 24.50 10.24 17.09
N THR A 100 23.83 11.37 17.29
CA THR A 100 24.34 12.73 17.10
C THR A 100 24.51 13.45 18.44
N GLY A 101 23.91 12.96 19.53
CA GLY A 101 24.10 13.56 20.86
C GLY A 101 25.50 13.35 21.44
N PHE A 102 26.12 12.20 21.17
CA PHE A 102 27.43 11.87 21.75
C PHE A 102 28.60 12.45 20.95
N CYS A 103 28.50 12.50 19.62
CA CYS A 103 29.53 13.12 18.78
C CYS A 103 29.61 14.64 18.98
N GLN A 104 28.49 15.32 19.21
CA GLN A 104 28.47 16.79 19.30
C GLN A 104 29.09 17.31 20.61
N LEU A 105 28.94 16.56 21.71
CA LEU A 105 29.60 16.90 22.99
C LEU A 105 31.13 16.75 22.92
N LEU A 106 31.63 15.70 22.26
CA LEU A 106 33.07 15.47 22.14
C LEU A 106 33.77 16.53 21.30
N VAL A 107 33.13 17.00 20.22
CA VAL A 107 33.67 18.07 19.36
C VAL A 107 33.75 19.40 20.14
N VAL A 108 32.75 19.73 20.95
CA VAL A 108 32.75 20.96 21.76
C VAL A 108 33.82 20.92 22.85
N ILE A 109 33.99 19.79 23.54
CA ILE A 109 35.03 19.63 24.56
C ILE A 109 36.42 19.73 23.95
N PHE A 110 36.64 19.10 22.79
CA PHE A 110 37.91 19.17 22.07
C PHE A 110 38.25 20.61 21.62
N MET A 111 37.26 21.36 21.13
CA MET A 111 37.47 22.75 20.73
C MET A 111 37.85 23.66 21.92
N LEU A 112 37.19 23.48 23.07
CA LEU A 112 37.51 24.24 24.28
C LEU A 112 38.91 23.91 24.83
N PHE A 113 39.34 22.65 24.73
CA PHE A 113 40.68 22.24 25.13
C PHE A 113 41.78 22.91 24.29
N ILE A 114 41.62 22.89 22.95
CA ILE A 114 42.57 23.57 22.04
C ILE A 114 42.64 25.05 22.38
N ALA A 115 41.50 25.74 22.48
CA ALA A 115 41.46 27.17 22.77
C ALA A 115 42.17 27.52 24.10
N GLY A 116 42.02 26.68 25.13
CA GLY A 116 42.70 26.86 26.42
C GLY A 116 44.22 26.73 26.31
N VAL A 117 44.73 25.74 25.59
CA VAL A 117 46.18 25.54 25.38
C VAL A 117 46.78 26.71 24.59
N THR A 118 46.13 27.15 23.51
CA THR A 118 46.64 28.27 22.70
C THR A 118 46.64 29.58 23.50
N TYR A 119 45.59 29.83 24.28
CA TYR A 119 45.51 31.03 25.13
C TYR A 119 46.58 31.04 26.22
N MET A 120 46.87 29.88 26.83
CA MET A 120 47.90 29.75 27.85
C MET A 120 49.31 29.87 27.27
N GLY A 121 49.55 29.33 26.07
CA GLY A 121 50.83 29.45 25.36
C GLY A 121 51.12 30.84 24.80
N PHE A 122 50.09 31.64 24.53
CA PHE A 122 50.24 33.04 24.09
C PHE A 122 50.42 34.03 25.26
N ARG A 123 50.19 33.59 26.50
CA ARG A 123 50.23 34.43 27.70
C ARG A 123 51.56 34.32 28.48
N MET A 124 52.46 33.42 28.08
CA MET A 124 53.86 33.37 28.53
C MET A 124 54.74 34.19 27.60
#